data_AF-E8ZKM9-F1
#
_entry.id   AF-E8ZKM9-F1
#
_cell.length_a   1.000
_cell.length_b   1.000
_cell.length_c   1.000
_cell.angle_alpha   90.00
_cell.angle_beta   90.00
_cell.angle_gamma   90.00
#
_symmetry.space_group_name_H-M   'P 1'
#
loop_
_entity.id
_entity.type
_entity.pdbx_description
1 polymer ?
#
loop_
_entity_poly.entity_id
_entity_poly.type
_entity_poly.pdbx_seq_one_letter_code
_entity_poly.pdbx_strand_id
1 'polypeptide(L)'
;MWCDKNSKTSHKLKGEFDSFREWCTKDNLAHHIRITTSLNKVPLALGDAKWDENKNNYNSSATDQNQITDSKGVAIAKAALQDIQTLQAWCFTNAKGLYISDTDKSFVAYKEWCTKSTNT
;
A
#
# COMPACT_ATOMS: atom_id res chain seq x y z
N MET A 1 15.90 5.14 -0.07
CA MET A 1 15.23 4.53 -1.25
C MET A 1 15.24 5.53 -2.43
N TRP A 2 15.05 5.12 -3.69
CA TRP A 2 15.12 6.05 -4.85
C TRP A 2 14.03 7.15 -4.78
N CYS A 3 12.79 6.79 -4.42
CA CYS A 3 11.69 7.73 -4.24
C CYS A 3 12.00 8.80 -3.17
N ASP A 4 12.51 8.39 -2.02
CA ASP A 4 12.92 9.29 -0.92
C ASP A 4 14.00 10.29 -1.39
N LYS A 5 15.01 9.81 -2.11
CA LYS A 5 16.12 10.64 -2.62
C LYS A 5 15.71 11.61 -3.73
N ASN A 6 14.76 11.25 -4.59
CA ASN A 6 14.43 11.99 -5.80
C ASN A 6 13.08 12.72 -5.73
N SER A 7 12.27 12.48 -4.70
CA SER A 7 10.92 13.05 -4.56
C SER A 7 10.88 14.56 -4.76
N LYS A 8 11.84 15.31 -4.22
CA LYS A 8 11.85 16.79 -4.22
C LYS A 8 12.21 17.44 -5.56
N THR A 9 12.94 16.74 -6.39
CA THR A 9 13.47 17.25 -7.67
C THR A 9 12.55 16.80 -8.80
N SER A 10 12.18 15.52 -8.79
CA SER A 10 11.42 14.89 -9.87
C SER A 10 9.97 15.36 -9.97
N HIS A 11 9.36 15.87 -8.89
CA HIS A 11 8.00 16.44 -8.99
C HIS A 11 7.91 17.79 -9.71
N LYS A 12 9.04 18.47 -9.94
CA LYS A 12 9.07 19.82 -10.54
C LYS A 12 9.27 19.81 -12.05
N LEU A 13 9.80 18.72 -12.59
CA LEU A 13 10.11 18.57 -14.02
C LEU A 13 9.18 17.53 -14.62
N LYS A 14 8.38 17.90 -15.63
CA LYS A 14 7.30 17.05 -16.16
C LYS A 14 7.75 15.64 -16.55
N GLY A 15 8.88 15.50 -17.25
CA GLY A 15 9.41 14.18 -17.64
C GLY A 15 9.88 13.34 -16.45
N GLU A 16 10.50 13.98 -15.45
CA GLU A 16 10.93 13.28 -14.22
C GLU A 16 9.74 12.97 -13.31
N PHE A 17 8.66 13.75 -13.38
CA PHE A 17 7.42 13.50 -12.65
C PHE A 17 6.72 12.27 -13.20
N ASP A 18 6.72 12.07 -14.52
CA ASP A 18 6.19 10.86 -15.13
C ASP A 18 7.02 9.63 -14.73
N SER A 19 8.35 9.72 -14.73
CA SER A 19 9.20 8.66 -14.17
C SER A 19 8.96 8.46 -12.67
N PHE A 20 8.80 9.52 -11.88
CA PHE A 20 8.47 9.41 -10.46
C PHE A 20 7.11 8.72 -10.26
N ARG A 21 6.11 9.03 -11.10
CA ARG A 21 4.79 8.38 -11.06
C ARG A 21 4.84 6.92 -11.47
N GLU A 22 5.69 6.57 -12.43
CA GLU A 22 5.95 5.17 -12.73
C GLU A 22 6.60 4.51 -11.51
N TRP A 23 7.74 4.97 -11.06
CA TRP A 23 8.53 4.24 -10.06
C TRP A 23 7.99 4.27 -8.63
N CYS A 24 7.24 5.30 -8.26
CA CYS A 24 6.84 5.56 -6.87
C CYS A 24 5.32 5.42 -6.64
N THR A 25 4.61 4.66 -7.47
CA THR A 25 3.23 4.23 -7.16
C THR A 25 3.23 2.96 -6.31
N LYS A 26 2.28 2.84 -5.39
CA LYS A 26 2.08 1.63 -4.59
C LYS A 26 1.68 0.42 -5.43
N ASP A 27 1.19 0.61 -6.65
CA ASP A 27 0.89 -0.43 -7.64
C ASP A 27 2.19 -0.98 -8.23
N ASN A 28 3.18 -0.10 -8.43
CA ASN A 28 4.56 -0.47 -8.74
C ASN A 28 5.38 -0.97 -7.53
N LEU A 29 4.73 -1.28 -6.38
CA LEU A 29 5.25 -2.36 -5.51
C LEU A 29 5.55 -3.61 -6.35
N ALA A 30 4.78 -3.91 -7.40
CA ALA A 30 5.03 -5.07 -8.27
C ALA A 30 6.37 -4.97 -9.05
N HIS A 31 6.81 -3.76 -9.43
CA HIS A 31 8.09 -3.58 -10.12
C HIS A 31 9.25 -3.58 -9.12
N HIS A 32 9.10 -2.96 -7.95
CA HIS A 32 10.09 -3.04 -6.88
C HIS A 32 10.23 -4.45 -6.29
N ILE A 33 9.17 -5.26 -6.26
CA ILE A 33 9.20 -6.67 -5.83
C ILE A 33 9.83 -7.58 -6.90
N ARG A 34 9.72 -7.25 -8.20
CA ARG A 34 10.36 -8.02 -9.28
C ARG A 34 11.89 -7.99 -9.27
N ILE A 35 12.50 -6.94 -8.72
CA ILE A 35 13.96 -6.73 -8.68
C ILE A 35 14.55 -6.85 -7.27
N THR A 36 13.72 -6.89 -6.23
CA THR A 36 14.16 -7.13 -4.84
C THR A 36 13.73 -8.54 -4.43
N THR A 37 14.66 -9.49 -4.48
CA THR A 37 14.50 -10.90 -4.08
C THR A 37 14.09 -11.13 -2.61
N SER A 38 13.87 -10.08 -1.82
CA SER A 38 13.68 -10.14 -0.37
C SER A 38 12.24 -9.90 0.13
N LEU A 39 11.30 -9.44 -0.71
CA LEU A 39 9.94 -9.07 -0.24
C LEU A 39 8.84 -10.07 -0.63
N ASN A 40 8.91 -10.75 -1.79
CA ASN A 40 8.00 -11.84 -2.19
C ASN A 40 6.50 -11.58 -1.92
N LYS A 41 5.93 -10.44 -2.37
CA LYS A 41 4.49 -10.15 -2.24
C LYS A 41 3.83 -9.67 -3.54
N VAL A 42 2.54 -9.91 -3.72
CA VAL A 42 1.71 -9.39 -4.82
C VAL A 42 0.43 -8.77 -4.29
N PRO A 43 -0.16 -7.77 -4.98
CA PRO A 43 -1.46 -7.22 -4.61
C PRO A 43 -2.55 -8.31 -4.55
N LEU A 44 -3.47 -8.15 -3.61
CA LEU A 44 -4.64 -9.02 -3.51
C LEU A 44 -5.65 -8.74 -4.62
N ALA A 45 -6.10 -9.80 -5.28
CA ALA A 45 -7.23 -9.76 -6.20
C ALA A 45 -8.56 -9.91 -5.45
N LEU A 46 -9.68 -9.43 -6.02
CA LEU A 46 -11.00 -9.48 -5.38
C LEU A 46 -11.42 -10.88 -4.88
N GLY A 47 -11.00 -11.95 -5.58
CA GLY A 47 -11.32 -13.32 -5.23
C GLY A 47 -10.38 -13.98 -4.21
N ASP A 48 -9.39 -13.26 -3.69
CA ASP A 48 -8.43 -13.84 -2.74
C ASP A 48 -9.04 -14.02 -1.34
N ALA A 49 -9.05 -15.25 -0.84
CA ALA A 49 -9.49 -15.58 0.53
C ALA A 49 -8.71 -14.84 1.64
N LYS A 50 -7.54 -14.30 1.29
CA LYS A 50 -6.70 -13.51 2.20
C LYS A 50 -7.38 -12.21 2.66
N TRP A 51 -8.41 -11.73 1.96
CA TRP A 51 -9.15 -10.54 2.38
C TRP A 51 -9.82 -10.72 3.74
N ASP A 52 -10.47 -11.86 3.96
CA ASP A 52 -11.16 -12.16 5.23
C ASP A 52 -10.16 -12.28 6.37
N GLU A 53 -9.02 -12.95 6.11
CA GLU A 53 -7.92 -13.06 7.07
C GLU A 53 -7.36 -11.67 7.41
N ASN A 54 -7.04 -10.85 6.41
CA ASN A 54 -6.49 -9.52 6.61
C ASN A 54 -7.46 -8.60 7.35
N LYS A 55 -8.77 -8.70 7.10
CA LYS A 55 -9.79 -7.93 7.84
C LYS A 55 -9.86 -8.36 9.31
N ASN A 56 -9.82 -9.66 9.58
CA ASN A 56 -9.83 -10.16 10.97
C ASN A 56 -8.53 -9.80 11.70
N ASN A 57 -7.40 -9.89 11.01
CA ASN A 57 -6.09 -9.48 11.52
C ASN A 57 -6.07 -7.98 11.77
N TYR A 58 -6.59 -7.14 10.86
CA TYR A 58 -6.70 -5.70 11.07
C TYR A 58 -7.38 -5.36 12.39
N ASN A 59 -8.50 -6.03 12.69
CA ASN A 59 -9.29 -5.76 13.89
C ASN A 59 -8.56 -6.13 15.19
N SER A 60 -7.56 -7.01 15.12
CA SER A 60 -6.78 -7.47 16.27
C SER A 60 -5.39 -6.85 16.38
N SER A 61 -4.73 -6.53 15.26
CA SER A 61 -3.31 -6.17 15.20
C SER A 61 -3.00 -4.83 14.53
N ALA A 62 -3.99 -4.08 14.04
CA ALA A 62 -3.75 -2.73 13.53
C ALA A 62 -3.23 -1.80 14.65
N THR A 63 -2.23 -1.01 14.29
CA THR A 63 -1.50 -0.04 15.09
C THR A 63 -1.56 1.33 14.42
N ASP A 64 -1.16 2.39 15.13
CA ASP A 64 -1.15 3.75 14.58
C ASP A 64 -0.21 3.94 13.37
N GLN A 65 0.63 2.95 13.06
CA GLN A 65 1.56 2.96 11.93
C GLN A 65 1.04 2.23 10.68
N ASN A 66 0.02 1.38 10.82
CA ASN A 66 -0.54 0.62 9.70
C ASN A 66 -2.07 0.70 9.60
N GLN A 67 -2.73 1.59 10.34
CA GLN A 67 -4.14 1.87 10.14
C GLN A 67 -4.42 2.38 8.72
N ILE A 68 -5.52 1.90 8.13
CA ILE A 68 -6.07 2.50 6.91
C ILE A 68 -6.80 3.79 7.27
N THR A 69 -7.10 4.61 6.27
CA THR A 69 -7.78 5.89 6.44
C THR A 69 -9.10 5.92 5.69
N ASP A 70 -10.06 6.71 6.14
CA ASP A 70 -11.24 7.02 5.33
C ASP A 70 -10.89 7.97 4.17
N SER A 71 -11.91 8.35 3.39
CA SER A 71 -11.77 9.29 2.27
C SER A 71 -11.37 10.71 2.67
N LYS A 72 -11.46 11.05 3.96
CA LYS A 72 -11.04 12.34 4.53
C LYS A 72 -9.63 12.27 5.13
N GLY A 73 -8.97 11.11 5.05
CA GLY A 73 -7.65 10.89 5.63
C GLY A 73 -7.67 10.61 7.14
N VAL A 74 -8.84 10.38 7.72
CA VAL A 74 -8.98 10.04 9.14
C VAL A 74 -8.70 8.56 9.33
N ALA A 75 -7.84 8.20 10.29
CA ALA A 75 -7.51 6.81 10.55
C ALA A 75 -8.72 6.01 11.03
N ILE A 76 -8.91 4.82 10.46
CA ILE A 76 -9.95 3.87 10.86
C ILE A 76 -9.37 2.99 11.96
N ALA A 77 -9.83 3.19 13.21
CA ALA A 77 -9.35 2.39 14.34
C ALA A 77 -9.62 0.88 14.13
N LYS A 78 -8.83 0.02 14.80
CA LYS A 78 -8.92 -1.44 14.65
C LYS A 78 -10.34 -2.01 14.77
N ALA A 79 -11.13 -1.53 15.73
CA ALA A 79 -12.49 -2.03 15.96
C ALA A 79 -13.56 -1.39 15.03
N ALA A 80 -13.18 -0.38 14.24
CA ALA A 80 -14.07 0.36 13.36
C ALA A 80 -14.15 -0.24 11.96
N LEU A 81 -13.23 -1.13 11.58
CA LEU A 81 -13.30 -1.84 10.29
C LEU A 81 -14.33 -2.98 10.37
N GLN A 82 -15.58 -2.63 10.09
CA GLN A 82 -16.74 -3.52 10.17
C GLN A 82 -16.81 -4.46 8.96
N ASP A 83 -16.53 -3.92 7.77
CA ASP A 83 -16.78 -4.57 6.48
C ASP A 83 -15.50 -4.72 5.63
N ILE A 84 -15.43 -5.83 4.90
CA ILE A 84 -14.31 -6.19 4.02
C ILE A 84 -14.21 -5.26 2.80
N GLN A 85 -15.34 -4.73 2.32
CA GLN A 85 -15.36 -3.87 1.13
C GLN A 85 -14.69 -2.52 1.42
N THR A 86 -14.72 -2.07 2.68
CA THR A 86 -13.97 -0.87 3.11
C THR A 86 -12.47 -1.07 2.95
N LEU A 87 -11.96 -2.23 3.36
CA LEU A 87 -10.54 -2.56 3.19
C LEU A 87 -10.17 -2.70 1.71
N GLN A 88 -11.00 -3.43 0.94
CA GLN A 88 -10.79 -3.62 -0.50
C GLN A 88 -10.78 -2.27 -1.25
N ALA A 89 -11.78 -1.42 -1.00
CA ALA A 89 -11.86 -0.09 -1.61
C ALA A 89 -10.63 0.76 -1.26
N TRP A 90 -10.23 0.76 0.02
CA TRP A 90 -9.03 1.47 0.44
C TRP A 90 -7.78 0.97 -0.30
N CYS A 91 -7.62 -0.34 -0.42
CA CYS A 91 -6.52 -0.97 -1.13
C CYS A 91 -6.51 -0.61 -2.62
N PHE A 92 -7.63 -0.70 -3.32
CA PHE A 92 -7.68 -0.37 -4.76
C PHE A 92 -7.44 1.12 -5.02
N THR A 93 -7.94 2.01 -4.16
CA THR A 93 -7.62 3.43 -4.25
C THR A 93 -6.14 3.69 -3.97
N ASN A 94 -5.59 3.05 -2.94
CA ASN A 94 -4.20 3.27 -2.55
C ASN A 94 -3.20 2.63 -3.47
N ALA A 95 -3.54 1.56 -4.19
CA ALA A 95 -2.68 0.93 -5.18
C ALA A 95 -2.09 1.99 -6.13
N LYS A 96 -2.92 2.88 -6.68
CA LYS A 96 -2.44 3.91 -7.62
C LYS A 96 -1.80 5.13 -6.94
N GLY A 97 -1.73 5.15 -5.62
CA GLY A 97 -1.20 6.26 -4.84
C GLY A 97 0.32 6.33 -4.91
N LEU A 98 0.86 7.55 -4.92
CA LEU A 98 2.29 7.77 -4.82
C LEU A 98 2.76 7.58 -3.37
N TYR A 99 3.99 7.12 -3.19
CA TYR A 99 4.67 7.09 -1.90
C TYR A 99 6.06 7.68 -2.02
N ILE A 100 6.56 8.24 -0.92
CA ILE A 100 7.90 8.85 -0.87
C ILE A 100 8.85 7.90 -0.13
N SER A 101 8.34 7.19 0.89
CA SER A 101 9.10 6.29 1.75
C SER A 101 8.37 4.97 1.99
N ASP A 102 9.13 3.91 2.28
CA ASP A 102 8.61 2.61 2.74
C ASP A 102 8.20 2.64 4.22
N THR A 103 8.54 3.71 4.92
CA THR A 103 8.08 4.03 6.28
C THR A 103 6.80 4.88 6.29
N ASP A 104 6.31 5.33 5.12
CA ASP A 104 5.05 6.06 5.05
C ASP A 104 3.92 5.17 5.55
N LYS A 105 3.09 5.68 6.47
CA LYS A 105 1.99 4.91 7.06
C LYS A 105 1.11 4.23 6.02
N SER A 106 0.80 4.96 4.94
CA SER A 106 -0.03 4.46 3.85
C SER A 106 0.67 3.41 2.98
N PHE A 107 2.01 3.38 2.96
CA PHE A 107 2.79 2.30 2.35
C PHE A 107 2.82 1.07 3.27
N VAL A 108 3.09 1.27 4.57
CA VAL A 108 3.11 0.19 5.57
C VAL A 108 1.75 -0.51 5.62
N ALA A 109 0.66 0.26 5.69
CA ALA A 109 -0.71 -0.27 5.65
C ALA A 109 -0.99 -1.03 4.34
N TYR A 110 -0.56 -0.50 3.19
CA TYR A 110 -0.76 -1.18 1.91
C TYR A 110 -0.01 -2.51 1.83
N LYS A 111 1.27 -2.53 2.23
CA LYS A 111 2.11 -3.73 2.28
C LYS A 111 1.54 -4.80 3.22
N GLU A 112 0.93 -4.39 4.32
CA GLU A 112 0.39 -5.32 5.31
C GLU A 112 -0.97 -5.87 4.88
N TRP A 113 -1.89 -5.01 4.46
CA TRP A 113 -3.29 -5.38 4.31
C TRP A 113 -3.74 -5.65 2.88
N CYS A 114 -3.01 -5.14 1.89
CA CYS A 114 -3.42 -5.19 0.49
C CYS A 114 -2.58 -6.16 -0.36
N THR A 115 -1.66 -6.89 0.24
CA THR A 115 -0.77 -7.81 -0.47
C THR A 115 -0.72 -9.18 0.18
N LYS A 116 -0.44 -10.22 -0.62
CA LYS A 116 -0.16 -11.60 -0.19
C LYS A 116 1.24 -12.00 -0.58
N SER A 117 1.82 -12.97 0.11
CA SER A 117 3.10 -13.53 -0.28
C SER A 117 3.00 -14.29 -1.61
N THR A 118 4.08 -14.28 -2.42
CA THR A 118 4.18 -15.01 -3.70
C THR A 118 4.72 -16.42 -3.55
N ASN A 119 5.31 -16.77 -2.40
CA ASN A 119 5.82 -18.12 -2.15
C ASN A 119 4.64 -19.02 -1.74
N THR A 120 4.22 -19.85 -2.69
CA THR A 120 3.50 -21.11 -2.46
C THR A 120 4.35 -22.23 -3.01
#